data_AF-A0A3D3X9P3-F1
#
_entry.id   AF-A0A3D3X9P3-F1
#
_cell.length_a   1.000
_cell.length_b   1.000
_cell.length_c   1.000
_cell.angle_alpha   90.00
_cell.angle_beta   90.00
_cell.angle_gamma   90.00
#
_symmetry.space_group_name_H-M   'P 1'
#
loop_
_entity.id
_entity.type
_entity.pdbx_description
1 polymer ?
#
loop_
_entity_poly.entity_id
_entity_poly.type
_entity_poly.pdbx_seq_one_letter_code
_entity_poly.pdbx_strand_id
1 'polypeptide(L)'
;TLYEQKANDHFQSTVRAAKIAQIMLPTVDTLTGIAMAIIVVVGGGLVLDGELTAGVMIAYILFVQRFFDPIRALTMHYNVFQRAMASGERIFEVLDVSVDIQDAPGAVDMKHVKGAIEFKNVTFAYNPNQPVLNNINLEIKQGETVALVGPTGCGKTSMASLVHHFYDSYSG
;
A
#
# COMPACT_ATOMS: atom_id res chain seq x y z
N THR A 1 28.14 0.50 6.98
CA THR A 1 27.65 -0.31 5.83
C THR A 1 26.46 0.36 5.17
N LEU A 2 26.05 -0.01 3.94
CA LEU A 2 24.83 0.51 3.30
C LEU A 2 23.58 0.33 4.19
N TYR A 3 23.55 -0.75 4.97
CA TYR A 3 22.52 -1.01 5.97
C TYR A 3 22.47 0.06 7.06
N GLU A 4 23.61 0.41 7.66
CA GLU A 4 23.67 1.45 8.72
C GLU A 4 23.20 2.82 8.22
N GLN A 5 23.55 3.19 6.98
CA GLN A 5 23.07 4.44 6.38
C GLN A 5 21.55 4.43 6.23
N LYS A 6 20.97 3.39 5.60
CA LYS A 6 19.51 3.30 5.45
C LYS A 6 18.78 3.23 6.79
N ALA A 7 19.33 2.53 7.78
CA ALA A 7 18.76 2.44 9.12
C ALA A 7 18.76 3.81 9.81
N ASN A 8 19.85 4.56 9.70
CA ASN A 8 19.95 5.91 10.26
C ASN A 8 19.00 6.89 9.55
N ASP A 9 18.88 6.83 8.23
CA ASP A 9 17.96 7.69 7.47
C ASP A 9 16.50 7.43 7.84
N HIS A 10 16.13 6.15 8.01
CA HIS A 10 14.80 5.76 8.47
C HIS A 10 14.54 6.24 9.91
N PHE A 11 15.52 6.10 10.80
CA PHE A 11 15.43 6.60 12.18
C PHE A 11 15.24 8.12 12.21
N GLN A 12 16.05 8.89 11.47
CA GLN A 12 15.95 10.34 11.39
C GLN A 12 14.58 10.79 10.85
N SER A 13 14.08 10.14 9.80
CA SER A 13 12.77 10.43 9.22
C SER A 13 11.63 10.16 10.21
N THR A 14 11.71 9.03 10.92
CA THR A 14 10.71 8.65 11.93
C THR A 14 10.73 9.60 13.13
N VAL A 15 11.90 9.94 13.64
CA VAL A 15 12.06 10.88 14.76
C VAL A 15 11.59 12.28 14.36
N ARG A 16 11.89 12.74 13.14
CA ARG A 16 11.42 14.04 12.65
C ARG A 16 9.89 14.08 12.53
N ALA A 17 9.29 13.03 11.97
CA ALA A 17 7.83 12.89 11.90
C ALA A 17 7.20 12.86 13.31
N ALA A 18 7.81 12.12 14.25
CA ALA A 18 7.36 12.07 15.63
C ALA A 18 7.45 13.45 16.32
N LYS A 19 8.55 14.19 16.14
CA LYS A 19 8.68 15.55 16.68
C LYS A 19 7.61 16.49 16.15
N ILE A 20 7.31 16.46 14.85
CA ILE A 20 6.26 17.28 14.24
C ILE A 20 4.90 16.92 14.83
N ALA A 21 4.59 15.63 14.97
CA ALA A 21 3.35 15.17 15.59
C ALA A 21 3.23 15.59 17.06
N GLN A 22 4.33 15.56 17.81
CA GLN A 22 4.38 15.92 19.23
C GLN A 22 4.26 17.43 19.48
N ILE A 23 4.59 18.29 18.51
CA ILE A 23 4.43 19.74 18.66
C ILE A 23 2.95 20.16 18.60
N MET A 24 2.11 19.44 17.85
CA MET A 24 0.73 19.87 17.63
C MET A 24 -0.15 19.85 18.91
N LEU A 25 0.02 18.87 19.80
CA LEU A 25 -0.74 18.79 21.05
C LEU A 25 -0.45 19.97 22.00
N PRO A 26 0.82 20.27 22.35
CA PRO A 26 1.18 21.48 23.09
C PRO A 26 0.67 22.77 22.47
N THR A 27 0.62 22.88 21.13
CA THR A 27 0.08 24.08 20.47
C THR A 27 -1.40 24.30 20.79
N VAL A 28 -2.22 23.26 20.69
CA VAL A 28 -3.66 23.34 21.02
C VAL A 28 -3.85 23.64 22.50
N ASP A 29 -3.06 23.02 23.37
CA ASP A 29 -3.15 23.21 24.82
C ASP A 29 -2.76 24.63 25.23
N THR A 30 -1.70 25.17 24.61
CA THR A 30 -1.25 26.55 24.85
C THR A 30 -2.31 27.55 24.39
N LEU A 31 -2.93 27.33 23.22
CA LEU A 31 -4.04 28.17 22.74
C LEU A 31 -5.25 28.11 23.67
N THR A 32 -5.59 26.91 24.16
CA THR A 32 -6.68 26.70 25.11
C THR A 32 -6.39 27.43 26.43
N GLY A 33 -5.17 27.32 26.93
CA GLY A 33 -4.71 28.00 28.14
C GLY A 33 -4.74 29.53 28.01
N ILE A 34 -4.32 30.06 26.86
CA ILE A 34 -4.41 31.51 26.57
C ILE A 34 -5.87 31.96 26.55
N ALA A 35 -6.76 31.22 25.89
CA ALA A 35 -8.19 31.54 25.84
C ALA A 35 -8.83 31.52 27.24
N MET A 36 -8.49 30.53 28.07
CA MET A 36 -8.92 30.48 29.47
C MET A 36 -8.39 31.66 30.29
N ALA A 37 -7.10 32.00 30.15
CA ALA A 37 -6.51 33.12 30.86
C ALA A 37 -7.22 34.44 30.52
N ILE A 38 -7.55 34.66 29.25
CA ILE A 38 -8.33 35.83 28.80
C ILE A 38 -9.70 35.85 29.48
N ILE A 39 -10.42 34.72 29.51
CA ILE A 39 -11.73 34.64 30.17
C ILE A 39 -11.62 34.93 31.66
N VAL A 40 -10.60 34.41 32.35
CA VAL A 40 -10.42 34.65 33.79
C VAL A 40 -10.10 36.11 34.07
N VAL A 41 -9.20 36.72 33.29
CA VAL A 41 -8.79 38.12 33.51
C VAL A 41 -9.91 39.09 33.16
N VAL A 42 -10.50 38.97 31.96
CA VAL A 42 -11.53 39.90 31.48
C VAL A 42 -12.88 39.58 32.12
N GLY A 43 -13.30 38.31 32.09
CA GLY A 43 -14.55 37.87 32.69
C GLY A 43 -14.55 38.05 34.21
N GLY A 44 -13.42 37.83 34.88
CA GLY A 44 -13.28 38.10 36.31
C GLY A 44 -13.49 39.58 36.65
N GLY A 45 -12.92 40.50 35.86
CA GLY A 45 -13.17 41.94 35.99
C GLY A 45 -14.65 42.29 35.85
N LEU A 46 -15.31 41.81 34.78
CA LEU A 46 -16.73 42.05 34.53
C LEU A 46 -17.66 41.46 35.60
N VAL A 47 -17.26 40.36 36.24
CA VAL A 47 -17.99 39.78 37.38
C VAL A 47 -17.85 40.64 38.63
N LEU A 48 -16.67 41.19 38.88
CA LEU A 48 -16.44 42.08 40.02
C LEU A 48 -17.19 43.41 39.88
N ASP A 49 -17.30 43.93 38.66
CA ASP A 49 -18.07 45.14 38.34
C ASP A 49 -19.60 44.90 38.31
N GLY A 50 -20.04 43.64 38.45
CA GLY A 50 -21.45 43.25 38.49
C GLY A 50 -22.15 43.21 37.12
N GLU A 51 -21.42 43.43 36.04
CA GLU A 51 -21.94 43.35 34.66
C GLU A 51 -22.23 41.90 34.22
N LEU A 52 -21.56 40.94 34.84
CA LEU A 52 -21.58 39.54 34.46
C LEU A 52 -21.73 38.63 35.69
N THR A 53 -22.49 37.54 35.57
CA THR A 53 -22.61 36.57 36.67
C THR A 53 -21.47 35.56 36.63
N ALA A 54 -21.02 35.10 37.80
CA ALA A 54 -20.01 34.04 37.87
C ALA A 54 -20.41 32.77 37.09
N GLY A 55 -21.71 32.46 37.02
CA GLY A 55 -22.23 31.33 36.26
C GLY A 55 -21.98 31.45 34.75
N VAL A 56 -22.15 32.65 34.18
CA VAL A 56 -21.89 32.88 32.75
C VAL A 56 -20.39 32.77 32.47
N MET A 57 -19.51 33.29 33.35
CA MET A 57 -18.06 33.10 33.21
C MET A 57 -17.67 31.61 33.20
N ILE A 58 -18.20 30.82 34.15
CA ILE A 58 -17.96 29.37 34.21
C ILE A 58 -18.46 28.68 32.92
N ALA A 59 -19.63 29.06 32.41
CA ALA A 59 -20.16 28.50 31.17
C ALA A 59 -19.23 28.77 29.97
N TYR A 60 -18.65 29.97 29.88
CA TYR A 60 -17.67 30.31 28.84
C TYR A 60 -16.39 29.48 28.93
N ILE A 61 -15.87 29.23 30.13
CA ILE A 61 -14.72 28.34 30.33
C ILE A 61 -15.03 26.93 29.78
N LEU A 62 -16.21 26.40 30.10
CA LEU A 62 -16.65 25.09 29.60
C LEU A 62 -16.83 25.07 28.08
N PHE A 63 -17.34 26.15 27.49
CA PHE A 63 -17.48 26.26 26.03
C PHE A 63 -16.13 26.30 25.31
N VAL A 64 -15.14 27.00 25.86
CA VAL A 64 -13.78 27.00 25.30
C VAL A 64 -13.17 25.60 25.33
N GLN A 65 -13.28 24.87 26.45
CA GLN A 65 -12.83 23.48 26.50
C GLN A 65 -13.50 22.63 25.42
N ARG A 66 -14.83 22.70 25.34
CA ARG A 66 -15.61 21.92 24.39
C ARG A 66 -15.35 22.29 22.93
N PHE A 67 -14.89 23.51 22.67
CA PHE A 67 -14.49 23.97 21.34
C PHE A 67 -13.13 23.40 20.90
N PHE A 68 -12.16 23.31 21.82
CA PHE A 68 -10.83 22.81 21.50
C PHE A 68 -10.72 21.27 21.51
N ASP A 69 -11.61 20.56 22.21
CA ASP A 69 -11.62 19.09 22.25
C ASP A 69 -11.69 18.43 20.85
N PRO A 70 -12.62 18.81 19.94
CA PRO A 70 -12.65 18.26 18.58
C PRO A 70 -11.40 18.58 17.76
N ILE A 71 -10.80 19.76 17.96
CA ILE A 71 -9.57 20.19 17.27
C ILE A 71 -8.42 19.26 17.68
N ARG A 72 -8.31 18.96 18.97
CA ARG A 72 -7.31 18.00 19.50
C ARG A 72 -7.54 16.60 18.92
N ALA A 73 -8.78 16.14 18.88
CA ALA A 73 -9.12 14.83 18.30
C ALA A 73 -8.73 14.73 16.82
N LEU A 74 -9.09 15.74 16.01
CA LEU A 74 -8.71 15.80 14.59
C LEU A 74 -7.19 15.73 14.39
N THR A 75 -6.45 16.46 15.23
CA THR A 75 -4.99 16.50 15.22
C THR A 75 -4.40 15.10 15.47
N MET A 76 -4.91 14.37 16.47
CA MET A 76 -4.44 13.01 16.77
C MET A 76 -4.76 12.03 15.63
N HIS A 77 -5.95 12.14 15.04
CA HIS A 77 -6.39 11.26 13.96
C HIS A 77 -5.73 11.57 12.61
N TYR A 78 -5.19 12.77 12.39
CA TYR A 78 -4.55 13.16 11.14
C TYR A 78 -3.46 12.17 10.69
N ASN A 79 -2.63 11.70 11.63
CA ASN A 79 -1.60 10.71 11.34
C ASN A 79 -2.18 9.35 10.92
N VAL A 80 -3.32 8.96 11.51
CA VAL A 80 -4.01 7.72 11.14
C VAL A 80 -4.61 7.86 9.74
N PHE A 81 -5.24 8.99 9.43
CA PHE A 81 -5.76 9.28 8.10
C PHE A 81 -4.67 9.24 7.03
N GLN A 82 -3.53 9.89 7.24
CA GLN A 82 -2.42 9.84 6.28
C GLN A 82 -1.92 8.41 6.04
N ARG A 83 -1.73 7.62 7.10
CA ARG A 83 -1.33 6.21 6.97
C ARG A 83 -2.39 5.36 6.27
N ALA A 84 -3.67 5.63 6.52
CA ALA A 84 -4.77 4.95 5.86
C ALA A 84 -4.78 5.26 4.35
N MET A 85 -4.61 6.53 3.96
CA MET A 85 -4.51 6.94 2.57
C MET A 85 -3.37 6.24 1.83
N ALA A 86 -2.15 6.27 2.38
CA ALA A 86 -0.99 5.60 1.79
C ALA A 86 -1.09 4.06 1.79
N SER A 87 -1.92 3.47 2.67
CA SER A 87 -2.22 2.03 2.64
C SER A 87 -3.30 1.71 1.60
N GLY A 88 -4.28 2.60 1.45
CA GLY A 88 -5.31 2.49 0.42
C GLY A 88 -4.71 2.56 -0.99
N GLU A 89 -3.79 3.50 -1.24
CA GLU A 89 -3.08 3.61 -2.52
C GLU A 89 -2.42 2.28 -2.92
N ARG A 90 -1.69 1.64 -1.99
CA ARG A 90 -1.07 0.33 -2.21
C ARG A 90 -2.05 -0.81 -2.49
N ILE A 91 -3.27 -0.74 -1.94
CA ILE A 91 -4.31 -1.74 -2.26
C ILE A 91 -4.75 -1.55 -3.71
N PHE A 92 -4.99 -0.30 -4.13
CA PHE A 92 -5.37 0.01 -5.50
C PHE A 92 -4.24 -0.32 -6.50
N GLU A 93 -2.98 -0.06 -6.16
CA GLU A 93 -1.84 -0.48 -6.98
C GLU A 93 -1.86 -1.98 -7.29
N VAL A 94 -2.23 -2.83 -6.32
CA VAL A 94 -2.33 -4.29 -6.52
C VAL A 94 -3.57 -4.67 -7.33
N LEU A 95 -4.71 -4.02 -7.07
CA LEU A 95 -5.95 -4.29 -7.80
C LEU A 95 -5.87 -3.85 -9.26
N ASP A 96 -5.09 -2.80 -9.55
CA ASP A 96 -4.92 -2.23 -10.88
C ASP A 96 -3.78 -2.90 -11.68
N VAL A 97 -3.12 -3.93 -11.12
CA VAL A 97 -2.15 -4.74 -11.86
C VAL A 97 -2.84 -5.39 -13.05
N SER A 98 -2.35 -5.10 -14.26
CA SER A 98 -2.82 -5.75 -15.47
C SER A 98 -2.50 -7.24 -15.45
N VAL A 99 -3.48 -8.08 -15.78
CA VAL A 99 -3.25 -9.51 -15.97
C VAL A 99 -2.49 -9.72 -17.28
N ASP A 100 -1.30 -10.30 -17.20
CA ASP A 100 -0.42 -10.52 -18.36
C ASP A 100 -0.98 -11.56 -19.35
N ILE A 101 -1.59 -12.64 -18.84
CA ILE A 101 -2.17 -13.72 -19.65
C ILE A 101 -3.69 -13.64 -19.55
N GLN A 102 -4.33 -13.36 -20.69
CA GLN A 102 -5.78 -13.26 -20.78
C GLN A 102 -6.30 -14.18 -21.87
N ASP A 103 -7.46 -14.77 -21.60
CA ASP A 103 -8.17 -15.55 -22.61
C ASP A 103 -8.54 -14.67 -23.80
N ALA A 104 -8.40 -15.21 -25.00
CA ALA A 104 -8.82 -14.53 -26.22
C ALA A 104 -10.34 -14.27 -26.20
N PRO A 105 -10.82 -13.20 -26.88
CA PRO A 105 -12.25 -12.96 -27.01
C PRO A 105 -12.98 -14.18 -27.61
N GLY A 106 -13.95 -14.73 -26.87
CA GLY A 106 -14.68 -15.92 -27.28
C GLY A 106 -13.95 -17.24 -27.04
N ALA A 107 -12.93 -17.27 -26.18
CA ALA A 107 -12.31 -18.50 -25.73
C ALA A 107 -13.36 -19.50 -25.22
N VAL A 108 -13.17 -20.76 -25.59
CA VAL A 108 -14.07 -21.85 -25.23
C VAL A 108 -13.48 -22.65 -24.07
N ASP A 109 -14.34 -23.08 -23.15
CA ASP A 109 -13.93 -23.96 -22.05
C ASP A 109 -13.39 -25.29 -22.58
N MET A 110 -12.15 -25.61 -22.23
CA MET A 110 -11.52 -26.88 -22.60
C MET A 110 -11.97 -28.01 -21.65
N LYS A 111 -13.19 -28.53 -21.86
CA LYS A 111 -13.80 -29.54 -20.97
C LYS A 111 -13.18 -30.94 -21.07
N HIS A 112 -12.70 -31.34 -22.25
CA HIS A 112 -12.11 -32.66 -22.49
C HIS A 112 -10.83 -32.51 -23.32
N VAL A 113 -9.68 -32.73 -22.67
CA VAL A 113 -8.36 -32.69 -23.32
C VAL A 113 -7.92 -34.11 -23.62
N LYS A 114 -7.53 -34.39 -24.87
CA LYS A 114 -7.00 -35.71 -25.27
C LYS A 114 -5.55 -35.95 -24.80
N GLY A 115 -4.89 -34.93 -24.26
CA GLY A 115 -3.55 -35.02 -23.68
C GLY A 115 -2.40 -35.10 -24.69
N ALA A 116 -2.64 -34.83 -25.97
CA ALA A 116 -1.56 -34.63 -26.94
C ALA A 116 -0.99 -33.20 -26.78
N ILE A 117 0.34 -33.07 -26.78
CA ILE A 117 1.05 -31.79 -26.61
C ILE A 117 1.97 -31.58 -27.81
N GLU A 118 1.94 -30.38 -28.38
CA GLU A 118 2.76 -30.04 -29.54
C GLU A 118 3.39 -28.65 -29.34
N PHE A 119 4.72 -28.60 -29.33
CA PHE A 119 5.50 -27.37 -29.43
C PHE A 119 5.87 -27.17 -30.90
N LYS A 120 5.50 -26.04 -31.50
CA LYS A 120 5.84 -25.66 -32.88
C LYS A 120 6.71 -24.43 -32.91
N ASN A 121 7.98 -24.59 -33.25
CA ASN A 121 8.94 -23.49 -33.37
C ASN A 121 8.98 -22.56 -32.14
N VAL A 122 8.77 -23.13 -30.95
CA VAL A 122 8.57 -22.35 -29.72
C VAL A 122 9.88 -21.73 -29.28
N THR A 123 9.88 -20.40 -29.15
CA THR A 123 10.95 -19.63 -28.53
C THR A 123 10.40 -18.94 -27.30
N PHE A 124 11.11 -19.04 -26.18
CA PHE A 124 10.64 -18.53 -24.90
C PHE A 124 11.76 -17.92 -24.07
N ALA A 125 11.45 -16.83 -23.39
CA ALA A 125 12.35 -16.12 -22.49
C ALA A 125 11.54 -15.50 -21.34
N TYR A 126 12.02 -15.62 -20.09
CA TYR A 126 11.44 -14.86 -18.98
C TYR A 126 11.77 -13.37 -19.07
N ASN A 127 12.94 -13.05 -19.64
CA ASN A 127 13.37 -11.70 -19.97
C ASN A 127 13.69 -11.66 -21.47
N PRO A 128 13.18 -10.69 -22.24
CA PRO A 128 13.34 -10.65 -23.70
C PRO A 128 14.79 -10.76 -24.20
N ASN A 129 15.75 -10.30 -23.41
CA ASN A 129 17.17 -10.30 -23.77
C ASN A 129 17.90 -11.62 -23.48
N GLN A 130 17.23 -12.63 -22.90
CA GLN A 130 17.85 -13.88 -22.49
C GLN A 130 16.95 -15.08 -22.81
N PRO A 131 16.97 -15.58 -24.07
CA PRO A 131 16.14 -16.72 -24.46
C PRO A 131 16.58 -17.99 -23.74
N VAL A 132 15.58 -18.72 -23.22
CA VAL A 132 15.75 -19.99 -22.51
C VAL A 132 15.45 -21.18 -23.42
N LEU A 133 14.41 -21.07 -24.26
CA LEU A 133 14.08 -22.05 -25.30
C LEU A 133 14.25 -21.39 -26.65
N ASN A 134 14.89 -22.09 -27.60
CA ASN A 134 15.19 -21.58 -28.93
C ASN A 134 14.64 -22.55 -29.99
N ASN A 135 13.58 -22.14 -30.68
CA ASN A 135 12.98 -22.88 -31.80
C ASN A 135 12.72 -24.38 -31.50
N ILE A 136 12.08 -24.66 -30.37
CA ILE A 136 11.78 -26.02 -29.94
C ILE A 136 10.60 -26.57 -30.72
N ASN A 137 10.79 -27.77 -31.29
CA ASN A 137 9.76 -28.56 -31.94
C ASN A 137 9.68 -29.91 -31.23
N LEU A 138 8.54 -30.22 -30.63
CA LEU A 138 8.32 -31.44 -29.86
C LEU A 138 6.85 -31.87 -29.97
N GLU A 139 6.62 -33.12 -30.30
CA GLU A 139 5.28 -33.73 -30.32
C GLU A 139 5.24 -34.86 -29.27
N ILE A 140 4.24 -34.83 -28.38
CA ILE A 140 3.95 -35.87 -27.40
C ILE A 140 2.54 -36.37 -27.69
N LYS A 141 2.42 -37.66 -28.00
CA LYS A 141 1.15 -38.28 -28.39
C LYS A 141 0.29 -38.58 -27.17
N GLN A 142 -1.01 -38.73 -27.41
CA GLN A 142 -1.95 -39.13 -26.37
C GLN A 142 -1.52 -40.46 -25.71
N GLY A 143 -1.39 -40.46 -24.38
CA GLY A 143 -1.00 -41.63 -23.60
C GLY A 143 0.49 -41.96 -23.64
N GLU A 144 1.31 -41.14 -24.29
CA GLU A 144 2.76 -41.30 -24.34
C GLU A 144 3.41 -40.78 -23.05
N THR A 145 4.31 -41.57 -22.47
CA THR A 145 5.11 -41.16 -21.32
C THR A 145 6.49 -40.74 -21.80
N VAL A 146 6.80 -39.45 -21.67
CA VAL A 146 8.08 -38.86 -22.08
C VAL A 146 8.82 -38.31 -20.87
N ALA A 147 10.14 -38.50 -20.82
CA ALA A 147 11.00 -37.90 -19.81
C ALA A 147 11.83 -36.75 -20.39
N LEU A 148 11.75 -35.58 -19.78
CA LEU A 148 12.58 -34.42 -20.11
C LEU A 148 13.86 -34.46 -19.27
N VAL A 149 15.00 -34.75 -19.90
CA VAL A 149 16.31 -34.87 -19.24
C VAL A 149 17.34 -33.91 -19.84
N GLY A 150 18.28 -33.45 -19.01
CA GLY A 150 19.35 -32.56 -19.45
C GLY A 150 20.01 -31.81 -18.28
N PRO A 151 21.11 -31.08 -18.52
CA PRO A 151 21.82 -30.31 -17.49
C PRO A 151 20.97 -29.16 -16.93
N THR A 152 21.35 -28.64 -15.76
CA THR A 152 20.71 -27.45 -15.18
C THR A 152 20.77 -26.27 -16.15
N GLY A 153 19.67 -25.54 -16.29
CA GLY A 153 19.58 -24.36 -17.17
C GLY A 153 19.17 -24.64 -18.63
N CYS A 154 18.96 -25.90 -19.04
CA CYS A 154 18.54 -26.21 -20.41
C CYS A 154 17.03 -26.01 -20.71
N GLY A 155 16.29 -25.34 -19.82
CA GLY A 155 14.88 -24.96 -20.08
C GLY A 155 13.79 -26.00 -19.75
N LYS A 156 14.12 -27.14 -19.10
CA LYS A 156 13.11 -28.17 -18.73
C LYS A 156 11.93 -27.63 -17.93
N THR A 157 12.21 -26.84 -16.87
CA THR A 157 11.16 -26.23 -16.04
C THR A 157 10.33 -25.24 -16.86
N SER A 158 10.96 -24.50 -17.77
CA SER A 158 10.27 -23.56 -18.64
C SER A 158 9.33 -24.27 -19.62
N MET A 159 9.73 -25.42 -20.18
CA MET A 159 8.83 -26.24 -21.00
C MET A 159 7.59 -26.70 -20.20
N ALA A 160 7.79 -27.14 -18.95
CA ALA A 160 6.66 -27.52 -18.09
C ALA A 160 5.74 -26.33 -17.78
N SER A 161 6.29 -25.15 -17.51
CA SER A 161 5.52 -23.92 -17.28
C SER A 161 4.69 -23.50 -18.50
N LEU A 162 5.23 -23.67 -19.71
CA LEU A 162 4.51 -23.38 -20.96
C LEU A 162 3.35 -24.33 -21.21
N VAL A 163 3.50 -25.63 -20.91
CA VAL A 163 2.38 -26.59 -21.01
C VAL A 163 1.22 -26.19 -20.10
N HIS A 164 1.52 -25.62 -18.94
CA HIS A 164 0.50 -25.12 -18.01
C HIS A 164 0.00 -23.70 -18.32
N HIS A 165 0.50 -23.07 -19.39
CA HIS A 165 0.16 -21.70 -19.76
C HIS A 165 0.38 -20.69 -18.63
N PHE A 166 1.45 -20.87 -17.84
CA PHE A 166 1.89 -19.84 -16.87
C PHE A 166 2.66 -18.70 -17.52
N TYR A 167 3.09 -18.90 -18.77
CA TYR A 167 3.73 -17.89 -19.61
C TYR A 167 3.31 -18.14 -21.07
N ASP A 168 3.28 -17.08 -21.86
CA ASP A 168 3.18 -17.17 -23.32
C ASP A 168 4.56 -17.41 -23.95
N SER A 169 4.58 -18.13 -25.07
CA SER A 169 5.75 -18.19 -25.94
C SER A 169 5.99 -16.82 -26.58
N TYR A 170 7.25 -16.47 -26.79
CA TYR A 170 7.58 -15.24 -27.53
C TYR A 170 7.29 -15.41 -29.03
N SER A 171 7.43 -16.63 -29.55
CA SER A 171 7.03 -17.00 -30.89
C SER A 171 6.75 -18.50 -30.97
N GLY A 172 5.93 -18.89 -31.94
CA GLY A 172 5.58 -20.28 -32.21
C GLY A 172 4.36 -20.74 -31.43
#